data_AF-A0ABD6F9E5-F1
#
_entry.id   AF-A0ABD6F9E5-F1
#
_cell.length_a   1.000
_cell.length_b   1.000
_cell.length_c   1.000
_cell.angle_alpha   90.00
_cell.angle_beta   90.00
_cell.angle_gamma   90.00
#
_symmetry.space_group_name_H-M   'P 1'
#
loop_
_entity.id
_entity.type
_entity.pdbx_description
1 polymer ?
#
loop_
_entity_poly.entity_id
_entity_poly.type
_entity_poly.pdbx_seq_one_letter_code
_entity_poly.pdbx_strand_id
1 'polypeptide(L)'
;CMHCSDAPCMAVCPVDCFYQTSEGVVLHDKDMCIGCGYCFYACPFGAPQFPQTGAFGARGKMDKCTFCAGGPEQDNSPEEFAKYGANRLAQGRLPACAEMCSTKALIAGDGDVLADIFRTRVVVRGKGTQMVGWETAYGRPDTRTAQARAEAETTK
;
A
#
# COMPACT_ATOMS: atom_id res chain seq x y z
N CYS A 1 5.11 4.15 -3.82
CA CYS A 1 4.93 2.83 -4.48
C CYS A 1 3.51 2.39 -4.23
N MET A 2 2.78 1.99 -5.27
CA MET A 2 1.38 1.55 -5.14
C MET A 2 1.24 0.02 -5.02
N HIS A 3 2.34 -0.74 -5.14
CA HIS A 3 2.33 -2.22 -5.16
C HIS A 3 1.24 -2.76 -6.10
N CYS A 4 1.26 -2.28 -7.36
CA CYS A 4 0.26 -2.62 -8.36
C CYS A 4 0.14 -4.13 -8.56
N SER A 5 -1.08 -4.63 -8.76
CA SER A 5 -1.34 -6.02 -9.13
C SER A 5 -0.76 -6.36 -10.51
N ASP A 6 -0.89 -5.42 -11.46
CA ASP A 6 -0.18 -5.43 -12.74
C ASP A 6 0.90 -4.34 -12.70
N ALA A 7 2.13 -4.74 -12.43
CA ALA A 7 3.24 -3.83 -12.15
C ALA A 7 4.02 -3.52 -13.44
N PRO A 8 3.87 -2.32 -14.05
CA PRO A 8 4.59 -1.98 -15.28
C PRO A 8 6.11 -1.95 -15.05
N CYS A 9 6.56 -1.62 -13.84
CA CYS A 9 7.97 -1.65 -13.49
C CYS A 9 8.59 -3.06 -13.54
N MET A 10 7.78 -4.10 -13.30
CA MET A 10 8.20 -5.50 -13.45
C MET A 10 8.29 -5.87 -14.92
N ALA A 11 7.27 -5.53 -15.72
CA ALA A 11 7.21 -5.86 -17.15
C ALA A 11 8.34 -5.28 -18.01
N VAL A 12 8.91 -4.13 -17.62
CA VAL A 12 9.98 -3.45 -18.39
C VAL A 12 11.40 -3.79 -17.94
N CYS A 13 11.55 -4.59 -16.88
CA CYS A 13 12.86 -4.87 -16.33
C CYS A 13 13.62 -5.86 -17.23
N PRO A 14 14.78 -5.48 -17.80
CA PRO A 14 15.50 -6.36 -18.74
C PRO A 14 16.19 -7.56 -18.07
N VAL A 15 16.30 -7.55 -16.74
CA VAL A 15 16.98 -8.57 -15.92
C VAL A 15 16.01 -9.28 -14.98
N ASP A 16 14.70 -9.04 -15.13
CA ASP A 16 13.65 -9.66 -14.32
C ASP A 16 13.88 -9.61 -12.80
N CYS A 17 14.48 -8.52 -12.30
CA CYS A 17 14.79 -8.42 -10.86
C CYS A 17 13.55 -8.20 -9.97
N PHE A 18 12.38 -7.90 -10.54
CA PHE A 18 11.16 -7.68 -9.78
C PHE A 18 10.37 -8.97 -9.62
N TYR A 19 9.76 -9.14 -8.46
CA TYR A 19 8.86 -10.25 -8.17
C TYR A 19 7.72 -9.77 -7.25
N GLN A 20 6.63 -10.53 -7.20
CA GLN A 20 5.50 -10.24 -6.32
C GLN A 20 5.39 -11.32 -5.26
N THR A 21 5.24 -10.92 -4.00
CA THR A 21 5.00 -11.86 -2.90
C THR A 21 3.55 -12.35 -2.90
N SER A 22 3.27 -13.42 -2.16
CA SER A 22 1.91 -13.94 -1.95
C SER A 22 0.96 -12.92 -1.29
N GLU A 23 1.52 -11.95 -0.58
CA GLU A 23 0.79 -10.84 0.06
C GLU A 23 0.47 -9.70 -0.92
N GLY A 24 0.89 -9.83 -2.19
CA GLY A 24 0.70 -8.82 -3.23
C GLY A 24 1.76 -7.72 -3.24
N VAL A 25 2.79 -7.81 -2.40
CA VAL A 25 3.86 -6.81 -2.34
C VAL A 25 4.81 -7.00 -3.51
N VAL A 26 4.88 -6.01 -4.40
CA VAL A 26 5.92 -5.96 -5.42
C VAL A 26 7.27 -5.65 -4.77
N LEU A 27 8.25 -6.54 -4.92
CA LEU A 27 9.63 -6.41 -4.44
C LEU A 27 10.63 -6.48 -5.59
N HIS A 28 11.89 -6.20 -5.28
CA HIS A 28 12.97 -6.22 -6.25
C HIS A 28 14.22 -6.78 -5.61
N ASP A 29 14.97 -7.59 -6.35
CA ASP A 29 16.29 -8.05 -5.98
C ASP A 29 17.34 -6.96 -6.31
N LYS A 30 17.93 -6.40 -5.27
CA LYS A 30 18.99 -5.39 -5.36
C LYS A 30 20.29 -5.94 -5.96
N ASP A 31 20.55 -7.23 -5.91
CA ASP A 31 21.77 -7.81 -6.49
C ASP A 31 21.65 -8.03 -8.00
N MET A 32 20.44 -8.33 -8.48
CA MET A 32 20.16 -8.38 -9.91
C MET A 32 19.96 -6.99 -10.54
N CYS A 33 19.65 -5.97 -9.74
CA CYS A 33 19.39 -4.63 -10.26
C CYS A 33 20.63 -3.96 -10.87
N ILE A 34 20.61 -3.78 -12.19
CA ILE A 34 21.70 -3.13 -12.95
C ILE A 34 21.58 -1.60 -13.06
N GLY A 35 20.57 -0.97 -12.45
CA GLY A 35 20.45 0.49 -12.46
C GLY A 35 20.00 1.11 -13.79
N CYS A 36 19.37 0.36 -14.70
CA CYS A 36 19.03 0.84 -16.06
C CYS A 36 18.01 2.00 -16.10
N GLY A 37 17.14 2.12 -15.10
CA GLY A 37 16.17 3.22 -14.99
C GLY A 37 14.86 3.04 -15.75
N TYR A 38 14.66 1.94 -16.49
CA TYR A 38 13.41 1.72 -17.23
C TYR A 38 12.18 1.64 -16.33
N CYS A 39 12.34 1.04 -15.15
CA CYS A 39 11.27 0.96 -14.15
C CYS A 39 10.78 2.35 -13.71
N PHE A 40 11.65 3.36 -13.65
CA PHE A 40 11.27 4.73 -13.29
C PHE A 40 10.39 5.36 -14.37
N TYR A 41 10.77 5.23 -15.64
CA TYR A 41 9.99 5.75 -16.76
C TYR A 41 8.65 5.03 -16.95
N ALA A 42 8.61 3.72 -16.68
CA ALA A 42 7.39 2.93 -16.82
C ALA A 42 6.41 3.12 -15.66
N CYS A 43 6.87 3.55 -14.47
CA CYS A 43 6.00 3.71 -13.32
C CYS A 43 5.17 5.01 -13.44
N PRO A 44 3.83 4.95 -13.53
CA PRO A 44 2.99 6.15 -13.65
C PRO A 44 3.04 7.03 -12.40
N PHE A 45 3.50 6.48 -11.27
CA PHE A 45 3.60 7.18 -9.99
C PHE A 45 5.01 7.69 -9.68
N GLY A 46 6.00 7.46 -10.55
CA GLY A 46 7.39 7.81 -10.29
C GLY A 46 7.96 7.18 -9.01
N ALA A 47 7.45 6.01 -8.61
CA ALA A 47 7.79 5.40 -7.32
C ALA A 47 9.22 4.84 -7.22
N PRO A 48 9.83 4.28 -8.29
CA PRO A 48 11.24 3.90 -8.29
C PRO A 48 12.14 5.11 -8.11
N GLN A 49 13.13 5.00 -7.25
CA GLN A 49 14.11 6.04 -6.94
C GLN A 49 15.52 5.46 -6.99
N PHE A 50 16.51 6.30 -7.20
CA PHE A 50 17.92 5.88 -7.31
C PHE A 50 18.74 6.66 -6.28
N PRO A 51 18.81 6.16 -5.03
CA PRO A 51 19.44 6.91 -3.95
C PRO A 51 20.97 7.01 -4.08
N GLN A 52 21.59 6.13 -4.85
CA GLN A 52 23.03 6.11 -5.07
C GLN A 52 23.37 6.45 -6.53
N THR A 53 24.49 7.13 -6.73
CA THR A 53 25.13 7.35 -8.03
C THR A 53 26.42 6.54 -8.09
N GLY A 54 26.56 5.74 -9.14
CA GLY A 54 27.75 4.95 -9.42
C GLY A 54 28.82 5.73 -10.19
N ALA A 55 29.94 5.05 -10.44
CA ALA A 55 30.99 5.58 -11.31
C ALA A 55 30.45 5.91 -12.71
N PHE A 56 31.01 6.95 -13.34
CA PHE A 56 30.63 7.38 -14.69
C PHE A 56 29.16 7.83 -14.85
N GLY A 57 28.52 8.28 -13.77
CA GLY A 57 27.13 8.76 -13.82
C GLY A 57 26.09 7.64 -13.97
N ALA A 58 26.49 6.38 -13.76
CA ALA A 58 25.55 5.28 -13.66
C ALA A 58 24.57 5.55 -12.51
N ARG A 59 23.28 5.33 -12.75
CA ARG A 59 22.29 5.30 -11.68
C ARG A 59 22.58 4.03 -10.86
N GLY A 60 22.69 4.15 -9.54
CA GLY A 60 23.00 3.03 -8.66
C GLY A 60 21.87 2.00 -8.63
N LYS A 61 21.83 1.17 -7.58
CA LYS A 61 20.71 0.24 -7.39
C LYS A 61 19.43 1.03 -7.16
N MET A 62 18.37 0.65 -7.87
CA MET A 62 17.05 1.24 -7.68
C MET A 62 16.53 0.88 -6.28
N ASP A 63 15.77 1.78 -5.66
CA ASP A 63 15.01 1.52 -4.46
C ASP A 63 13.59 2.08 -4.57
N LYS A 64 12.66 1.53 -3.80
CA LYS A 64 11.29 2.00 -3.70
C LYS A 64 10.68 1.53 -2.38
N CYS A 65 9.53 2.07 -2.01
CA CYS A 65 8.78 1.49 -0.89
C CYS A 65 8.53 -0.02 -1.13
N THR A 66 8.96 -0.83 -0.16
CA THR A 66 8.82 -2.30 -0.08
C THR A 66 7.69 -2.71 0.85
N PHE A 67 6.83 -1.76 1.27
CA PHE A 67 5.82 -1.98 2.32
C PHE A 67 6.44 -2.44 3.65
N CYS A 68 7.69 -2.06 3.91
CA CYS A 68 8.51 -2.58 5.02
C CYS A 68 8.66 -4.12 5.01
N ALA A 69 8.51 -4.75 3.85
CA ALA A 69 9.05 -6.09 3.61
C ALA A 69 10.54 -5.99 3.27
N GLY A 70 11.25 -7.11 3.40
CA GLY A 70 12.64 -7.20 2.99
C GLY A 70 12.80 -7.66 1.56
N GLY A 71 13.71 -8.62 1.36
CA GLY A 71 14.22 -9.04 0.05
C GLY A 71 14.02 -10.53 -0.22
N PRO A 72 14.77 -11.08 -1.20
CA PRO A 72 14.79 -12.51 -1.46
C PRO A 72 15.65 -13.29 -0.45
N GLU A 73 16.42 -12.59 0.39
CA GLU A 73 17.23 -13.20 1.44
C GLU A 73 16.35 -13.77 2.57
N GLN A 74 16.98 -14.48 3.52
CA GLN A 74 16.29 -14.97 4.71
C GLN A 74 15.77 -13.81 5.56
N ASP A 75 14.50 -13.91 5.98
CA ASP A 75 13.84 -12.91 6.82
C ASP A 75 14.65 -12.60 8.09
N ASN A 76 14.83 -11.30 8.37
CA ASN A 76 15.58 -10.75 9.51
C ASN A 76 17.08 -11.12 9.51
N SER A 77 17.65 -11.50 8.37
CA SER A 77 19.10 -11.68 8.22
C SER A 77 19.84 -10.33 8.25
N PRO A 78 21.11 -10.30 8.68
CA PRO A 78 21.95 -9.11 8.59
C PRO A 78 22.08 -8.55 7.16
N GLU A 79 22.12 -9.44 6.17
CA GLU A 79 22.24 -9.10 4.76
C GLU A 79 20.98 -8.41 4.23
N GLU A 80 19.80 -8.94 4.57
CA GLU A 80 18.52 -8.31 4.26
C GLU A 80 18.44 -6.92 4.90
N PHE A 81 18.81 -6.81 6.18
CA PHE A 81 18.78 -5.54 6.91
C PHE A 81 19.67 -4.47 6.26
N ALA A 82 20.86 -4.86 5.79
CA ALA A 82 21.76 -3.95 5.10
C ALA A 82 21.18 -3.44 3.75
N LYS A 83 20.41 -4.28 3.06
CA LYS A 83 19.85 -3.96 1.74
C LYS A 83 18.52 -3.23 1.81
N TYR A 84 17.56 -3.71 2.61
CA TYR A 84 16.16 -3.23 2.62
C TYR A 84 15.74 -2.61 3.95
N GLY A 85 16.58 -2.71 4.98
CA GLY A 85 16.25 -2.27 6.34
C GLY A 85 15.43 -3.31 7.10
N ALA A 86 14.71 -2.87 8.12
CA ALA A 86 13.92 -3.77 8.96
C ALA A 86 12.72 -4.35 8.21
N ASN A 87 12.71 -5.66 8.03
CA ASN A 87 11.55 -6.42 7.56
C ASN A 87 10.50 -6.50 8.68
N ARG A 88 9.49 -5.63 8.63
CA ARG A 88 8.42 -5.53 9.62
C ARG A 88 7.28 -6.52 9.36
N LEU A 89 7.02 -6.83 8.09
CA LEU A 89 5.97 -7.79 7.72
C LEU A 89 6.30 -9.19 8.25
N ALA A 90 7.55 -9.65 8.10
CA ALA A 90 8.00 -10.92 8.67
C ALA A 90 7.89 -10.99 10.20
N GLN A 91 7.87 -9.84 10.88
CA GLN A 91 7.68 -9.75 12.34
C GLN A 91 6.20 -9.66 12.76
N GLY A 92 5.26 -9.74 11.80
CA GLY A 92 3.84 -9.54 12.06
C GLY A 92 3.49 -8.11 12.47
N ARG A 93 4.34 -7.13 12.14
CA ARG A 93 4.10 -5.71 12.44
C ARG A 93 3.63 -4.97 11.20
N LEU A 94 2.93 -3.86 11.43
CA LEU A 94 2.55 -2.96 10.36
C LEU A 94 3.77 -2.23 9.79
N PRO A 95 3.69 -1.75 8.53
CA PRO A 95 4.68 -0.86 7.96
C PRO A 95 4.91 0.37 8.84
N ALA A 96 6.15 0.81 8.96
CA ALA A 96 6.55 1.85 9.91
C ALA A 96 5.77 3.16 9.70
N CYS A 97 5.52 3.54 8.45
CA CYS A 97 4.77 4.76 8.13
C CYS A 97 3.30 4.71 8.56
N ALA A 98 2.66 3.52 8.52
CA ALA A 98 1.29 3.34 8.96
C ALA A 98 1.20 3.27 10.49
N GLU A 99 2.14 2.59 11.14
CA GLU A 99 2.18 2.45 12.60
C GLU A 99 2.49 3.78 13.30
N MET A 100 3.43 4.57 12.77
CA MET A 100 3.81 5.86 13.35
C MET A 100 2.79 6.98 13.08
N CYS A 101 1.81 6.76 12.21
CA CYS A 101 0.86 7.80 11.82
C CYS A 101 -0.12 8.11 12.97
N SER A 102 0.19 9.12 13.77
CA SER A 102 -0.62 9.57 14.92
C SER A 102 -2.07 9.92 14.54
N THR A 103 -2.28 10.45 13.33
CA THR A 103 -3.59 10.86 12.83
C THR A 103 -4.36 9.73 12.12
N LYS A 104 -3.77 8.55 11.95
CA LYS A 104 -4.34 7.42 11.19
C LYS A 104 -4.77 7.80 9.76
N ALA A 105 -3.99 8.70 9.15
CA ALA A 105 -4.10 9.05 7.73
C ALA A 105 -3.60 7.89 6.86
N LEU A 106 -2.48 7.29 7.23
CA LEU A 106 -1.97 6.05 6.65
C LEU A 106 -2.52 4.87 7.45
N ILE A 107 -3.08 3.89 6.74
CA ILE A 107 -3.52 2.61 7.30
C ILE A 107 -2.96 1.52 6.38
N ALA A 108 -2.49 0.44 6.97
CA ALA A 108 -1.97 -0.73 6.29
C ALA A 108 -2.62 -1.98 6.88
N GLY A 109 -2.79 -3.01 6.06
CA GLY A 109 -3.48 -4.25 6.40
C GLY A 109 -4.08 -4.89 5.15
N ASP A 110 -4.92 -5.89 5.35
CA ASP A 110 -5.56 -6.63 4.27
C ASP A 110 -6.49 -5.73 3.44
N GLY A 111 -6.48 -5.94 2.13
CA GLY A 111 -7.14 -5.06 1.18
C GLY A 111 -8.66 -4.98 1.36
N ASP A 112 -9.30 -6.08 1.75
CA ASP A 112 -10.73 -6.18 2.05
C ASP A 112 -11.11 -5.38 3.30
N VAL A 113 -10.37 -5.56 4.39
CA VAL A 113 -10.56 -4.81 5.64
C VAL A 113 -10.36 -3.31 5.41
N LEU A 114 -9.33 -2.93 4.66
CA LEU A 114 -9.09 -1.53 4.31
C LEU A 114 -10.21 -0.95 3.44
N ALA A 115 -10.69 -1.69 2.45
CA ALA A 115 -11.79 -1.25 1.59
C ALA A 115 -13.06 -0.95 2.40
N ASP A 116 -13.38 -1.77 3.40
CA ASP A 116 -14.51 -1.54 4.30
C ASP A 116 -14.32 -0.33 5.20
N ILE A 117 -13.11 -0.12 5.73
CA ILE A 117 -12.77 1.09 6.49
C ILE A 117 -12.92 2.32 5.62
N PHE A 118 -12.43 2.29 4.37
CA PHE A 118 -12.57 3.40 3.43
C PHE A 118 -14.03 3.66 3.08
N ARG A 119 -14.82 2.62 2.79
CA ARG A 119 -16.25 2.75 2.52
C ARG A 119 -16.98 3.38 3.69
N THR A 120 -16.68 2.95 4.91
CA THR A 120 -17.22 3.53 6.15
C THR A 120 -16.82 5.00 6.29
N ARG A 121 -15.55 5.35 6.04
CA ARG A 121 -15.07 6.74 6.08
C ARG A 121 -15.79 7.61 5.05
N VAL A 122 -15.98 7.14 3.82
CA VAL A 122 -16.69 7.87 2.77
C VAL A 122 -18.15 8.04 3.12
N VAL A 123 -18.83 7.00 3.61
CA VAL A 123 -20.25 7.08 3.97
C VAL A 123 -20.50 7.95 5.20
N VAL A 124 -19.67 7.81 6.24
CA VAL A 124 -19.88 8.46 7.55
C VAL A 124 -19.25 9.85 7.62
N ARG A 125 -18.02 10.03 7.11
CA ARG A 125 -17.29 11.31 7.14
C ARG A 125 -17.38 12.10 5.83
N GLY A 126 -17.68 11.44 4.72
CA GLY A 126 -18.02 12.12 3.48
C GLY A 126 -19.34 12.85 3.69
N LYS A 127 -19.25 14.06 4.23
CA LYS A 127 -20.29 15.05 4.01
C LYS A 127 -20.31 15.26 2.50
N GLY A 128 -21.22 14.59 1.80
CA GLY A 128 -21.62 14.99 0.45
C GLY A 128 -22.29 16.37 0.51
N THR A 129 -23.29 16.61 -0.33
CA THR A 129 -24.16 17.80 -0.30
C THR A 129 -24.86 18.07 1.05
N GLN A 130 -24.72 17.17 2.02
CA GLN A 130 -25.28 17.16 3.36
C GLN A 130 -24.61 18.13 4.36
N MET A 131 -23.57 18.89 3.96
CA MET A 131 -22.93 19.90 4.84
C MET A 131 -23.93 20.97 5.33
N VAL A 132 -25.00 21.19 4.56
CA VAL A 132 -26.13 22.07 4.90
C VAL A 132 -27.44 21.28 4.67
N GLY A 133 -27.55 20.10 5.28
CA GLY A 133 -28.64 19.16 5.03
C GLY A 133 -29.36 18.69 6.30
N TRP A 134 -30.61 18.26 6.11
CA TRP A 134 -31.50 17.70 7.14
C TRP A 134 -30.82 16.68 8.06
N GLU A 135 -29.89 15.85 7.55
CA GLU A 135 -29.17 14.85 8.35
C GLU A 135 -28.22 15.48 9.39
N THR A 136 -27.68 16.67 9.14
CA THR A 136 -26.86 17.41 10.12
C THR A 136 -27.73 18.06 11.19
N ALA A 137 -28.95 18.48 10.84
CA ALA A 137 -29.88 19.13 11.76
C ALA A 137 -30.68 18.14 12.63
N TYR A 138 -31.01 16.95 12.10
CA TYR A 138 -31.91 16.00 12.74
C TYR A 138 -31.33 14.59 12.90
N GLY A 139 -30.06 14.39 12.54
CA GLY A 139 -29.39 13.09 12.56
C GLY A 139 -29.77 12.20 11.37
N ARG A 140 -28.92 11.22 11.06
CA ARG A 140 -29.29 10.12 10.14
C ARG A 140 -30.16 9.11 10.89
N PRO A 141 -31.26 8.61 10.30
CA PRO A 141 -31.93 7.45 10.87
C PRO A 141 -30.93 6.30 10.90
N ASP A 142 -30.76 5.68 12.07
CA ASP A 142 -29.85 4.55 12.26
C ASP A 142 -30.24 3.45 11.27
N THR A 143 -29.33 3.19 10.33
CA THR A 143 -29.55 2.23 9.24
C THR A 143 -29.75 0.82 9.78
N ARG A 144 -29.27 0.51 11.00
CA ARG A 144 -29.54 -0.76 11.67
C ARG A 144 -30.99 -0.87 12.13
N THR A 145 -31.59 0.21 12.62
CA THR A 145 -33.01 0.21 12.99
C THR A 145 -33.93 0.22 11.77
N ALA A 146 -33.50 0.87 10.67
CA ALA A 146 -34.23 0.89 9.41
C ALA A 146 -34.23 -0.49 8.70
N GLN A 147 -33.08 -1.19 8.67
CA GLN A 147 -33.01 -2.56 8.16
C GLN A 147 -33.82 -3.54 9.02
N ALA A 148 -33.71 -3.44 10.35
CA ALA A 148 -34.49 -4.29 11.26
C ALA A 148 -36.02 -4.08 11.13
N ARG A 149 -36.46 -2.85 10.85
CA ARG A 149 -37.88 -2.56 10.57
C ARG A 149 -38.35 -3.10 9.22
N ALA A 150 -37.53 -2.96 8.19
CA ALA A 150 -37.83 -3.49 6.86
C ALA A 150 -37.91 -5.03 6.87
N GLU A 151 -36.97 -5.71 7.55
CA GLU A 151 -36.98 -7.18 7.69
C GLU A 151 -38.23 -7.67 8.45
N ALA A 152 -38.68 -6.94 9.48
CA ALA A 152 -39.90 -7.25 10.22
C ALA A 152 -41.21 -7.08 9.40
N GLU A 153 -41.24 -6.19 8.41
CA GLU A 153 -42.41 -5.98 7.53
C GLU A 153 -42.53 -7.05 6.44
N THR A 154 -41.41 -7.63 5.98
CA THR A 154 -41.41 -8.72 4.98
C THR A 154 -41.80 -10.09 5.52
N THR A 155 -41.88 -10.25 6.84
CA THR A 155 -42.18 -11.55 7.50
C THR A 155 -43.66 -11.68 7.93
N LYS A 156 -44.54 -10.85 7.36
CA LYS A 156 -45.99 -10.85 7.58
C LYS A 156 -46.72 -11.07 6.26
#